data_AF-A0AB37J470-F1
#
_entry.id   AF-A0AB37J470-F1
#
_cell.length_a   1.000
_cell.length_b   1.000
_cell.length_c   1.000
_cell.angle_alpha   90.00
_cell.angle_beta   90.00
_cell.angle_gamma   90.00
#
_symmetry.space_group_name_H-M   'P 1'
#
loop_
_entity.id
_entity.type
_entity.pdbx_description
1 polymer ?
#
loop_
_entity_poly.entity_id
_entity_poly.type
_entity_poly.pdbx_seq_one_letter_code
_entity_poly.pdbx_strand_id
1 'polypeptide(L)'
;MRRTLILIVLLAGVFVCASYSISELERFHKEDPQNIDLAIELGIAYHDAGLEGDKDSVTKAIRILEDVLKRRDLGLARAYLGSSFLLRARDDWNPFGKLLNLNQGIDHLDRAVEGNPDDILIRVIRANAYANIPAFFGKLDVAISDFEIIVRVLAEEGLSIEIQLNARLKLVQLYMRNGMNDKAATHYEWLKENAPDSQATIMAGEELER
;
A
#
# COMPACT_ATOMS: atom_id res chain seq x y z
N MET A 1 -11.71 29.41 -2.21
CA MET A 1 -11.71 28.92 -0.81
C MET A 1 -11.17 27.49 -0.79
N ARG A 2 -9.85 27.36 -0.61
CA ARG A 2 -9.12 26.09 -0.59
C ARG A 2 -9.24 25.56 0.84
N ARG A 3 -9.91 24.41 1.05
CA ARG A 3 -10.02 23.77 2.36
C ARG A 3 -8.70 23.08 2.67
N THR A 4 -7.84 23.82 3.35
CA THR A 4 -6.71 23.31 4.11
C THR A 4 -7.24 22.34 5.17
N LEU A 5 -7.27 21.03 4.91
CA LEU A 5 -7.38 20.03 5.97
C LEU A 5 -6.01 19.85 6.60
N ILE A 6 -5.57 20.88 7.33
CA ILE A 6 -4.59 20.71 8.39
C ILE A 6 -5.45 20.57 9.65
N LEU A 7 -5.61 19.33 10.09
CA LEU A 7 -6.24 18.99 11.37
C LEU A 7 -5.28 19.42 12.50
N ILE A 8 -5.30 20.70 12.85
CA ILE A 8 -4.75 21.19 14.13
C ILE A 8 -5.91 21.23 15.10
N VAL A 9 -6.04 20.18 15.91
CA VAL A 9 -6.71 20.28 17.21
C VAL A 9 -5.63 20.20 18.26
N LEU A 10 -5.13 21.39 18.64
CA LEU A 10 -4.35 21.62 19.84
C LEU A 10 -5.32 21.76 21.01
N LEU A 11 -5.25 20.84 21.98
CA LEU A 11 -5.48 21.15 23.40
C LEU A 11 -5.00 19.98 24.27
N ALA A 12 -3.99 20.29 25.10
CA ALA A 12 -3.44 19.53 26.23
C ALA A 12 -2.65 18.24 25.92
N GLY A 13 -1.32 18.39 25.95
CA GLY A 13 -0.39 17.36 26.40
C GLY A 13 0.09 16.40 25.31
N VAL A 14 1.36 16.54 24.91
CA VAL A 14 2.20 15.51 24.29
C VAL A 14 1.41 14.49 23.47
N PHE A 15 1.18 14.78 22.19
CA PHE A 15 0.91 13.71 21.23
C PHE A 15 2.21 12.91 21.11
N VAL A 16 2.40 11.98 22.05
CA VAL A 16 3.00 10.72 21.68
C VAL A 16 2.04 10.20 20.62
N CYS A 17 2.46 10.20 19.35
CA CYS A 17 1.91 9.24 18.40
C CYS A 17 2.28 7.88 18.98
N ALA A 18 1.50 7.41 19.96
CA ALA A 18 1.67 6.11 20.54
C ALA A 18 1.21 5.16 19.44
N SER A 19 2.16 4.53 18.75
CA SER A 19 1.87 3.35 17.96
C SER A 19 1.35 2.30 18.95
N TYR A 20 0.04 2.11 18.99
CA TYR A 20 -0.55 1.08 19.84
C TYR A 20 -0.09 -0.28 19.36
N SER A 21 0.27 -1.16 20.30
CA SER A 21 0.47 -2.57 19.97
C SER A 21 -0.86 -3.21 19.54
N ILE A 22 -0.79 -4.27 18.74
CA ILE A 22 -1.99 -5.05 18.36
C ILE A 22 -2.79 -5.46 19.59
N SER A 23 -2.14 -5.86 20.68
CA SER A 23 -2.79 -6.24 21.95
C SER A 23 -3.58 -5.09 22.59
N GLU A 24 -3.10 -3.85 22.47
CA GLU A 24 -3.81 -2.67 22.97
C GLU A 24 -5.01 -2.34 22.08
N LEU A 25 -4.84 -2.40 20.76
CA LEU A 25 -5.93 -2.21 19.80
C LEU A 25 -7.02 -3.29 19.97
N GLU A 26 -6.64 -4.55 20.21
CA GLU A 26 -7.56 -5.64 20.55
C GLU A 26 -8.36 -5.32 21.82
N ARG A 27 -7.70 -4.83 22.87
CA ARG A 27 -8.37 -4.44 24.12
C ARG A 27 -9.36 -3.31 23.90
N PHE A 28 -8.93 -2.23 23.25
CA PHE A 28 -9.79 -1.08 23.00
C PHE A 28 -10.97 -1.47 22.09
N HIS A 29 -10.74 -2.28 21.06
CA HIS A 29 -11.82 -2.72 20.16
C HIS A 29 -12.83 -3.60 20.88
N LYS A 30 -12.38 -4.40 21.87
CA LYS A 30 -13.27 -5.17 22.73
C LYS A 30 -14.11 -4.27 23.66
N GLU A 31 -13.55 -3.16 24.14
CA GLU A 31 -14.23 -2.19 24.99
C GLU A 31 -15.27 -1.36 24.21
N ASP A 32 -14.98 -1.04 22.94
CA ASP A 32 -15.89 -0.35 22.04
C ASP A 32 -15.94 -1.00 20.63
N PRO A 33 -16.70 -2.11 20.46
CA PRO A 33 -16.77 -2.83 19.19
C PRO A 33 -17.42 -2.03 18.05
N GLN A 34 -18.19 -0.99 18.38
CA GLN A 34 -18.88 -0.16 17.40
C GLN A 34 -17.99 0.95 16.84
N ASN A 35 -16.84 1.20 17.45
CA ASN A 35 -15.87 2.16 16.94
C ASN A 35 -15.24 1.66 15.64
N ILE A 36 -15.70 2.21 14.52
CA ILE A 36 -15.25 1.83 13.18
C ILE A 36 -13.79 2.25 12.96
N ASP A 37 -13.38 3.42 13.45
CA ASP A 37 -12.04 3.95 13.20
C ASP A 37 -10.98 3.08 13.92
N LEU A 38 -11.29 2.64 15.15
CA LEU A 38 -10.47 1.67 15.89
C LEU A 38 -10.45 0.29 15.22
N ALA A 39 -11.57 -0.16 14.65
CA ALA A 39 -11.61 -1.41 13.89
C ALA A 39 -10.75 -1.33 12.62
N ILE A 40 -10.73 -0.18 11.93
CA ILE A 40 -9.84 0.04 10.77
C ILE A 40 -8.38 -0.03 11.22
N GLU A 41 -8.01 0.69 12.27
CA GLU A 41 -6.64 0.70 12.79
C GLU A 41 -6.17 -0.71 13.17
N LEU A 42 -7.01 -1.48 13.86
CA LEU A 42 -6.74 -2.88 14.20
C LEU A 42 -6.60 -3.75 12.94
N GLY A 43 -7.47 -3.56 11.93
CA GLY A 43 -7.39 -4.28 10.66
C GLY A 43 -6.10 -4.00 9.90
N ILE A 44 -5.63 -2.74 9.90
CA ILE A 44 -4.36 -2.32 9.31
C ILE A 44 -3.18 -2.93 10.08
N ALA A 45 -3.20 -2.88 11.41
CA ALA A 45 -2.12 -3.45 12.22
C ALA A 45 -1.97 -4.96 12.00
N TYR A 46 -3.08 -5.69 11.87
CA TYR A 46 -3.04 -7.11 11.49
C TYR A 46 -2.56 -7.34 10.06
N HIS A 47 -2.94 -6.49 9.10
CA HIS A 47 -2.42 -6.57 7.73
C HIS A 47 -0.90 -6.41 7.72
N ASP A 48 -0.37 -5.44 8.48
CA ASP A 48 1.05 -5.13 8.52
C ASP A 48 1.85 -6.28 9.15
N ALA A 49 1.35 -6.90 10.24
CA ALA A 49 1.92 -8.15 10.75
C ALA A 49 1.89 -9.29 9.70
N GLY A 50 0.88 -9.31 8.84
CA GLY A 50 0.78 -10.24 7.71
C GLY A 50 1.84 -10.03 6.62
N LEU A 51 2.29 -8.79 6.41
CA LEU A 51 3.43 -8.49 5.52
C LEU A 51 4.72 -9.14 6.06
N GLU A 52 4.88 -9.16 7.39
CA GLU A 52 6.01 -9.78 8.10
C GLU A 52 5.90 -11.32 8.20
N GLY A 53 4.78 -11.91 7.76
CA GLY A 53 4.59 -13.35 7.66
C GLY A 53 3.63 -13.95 8.70
N ASP A 54 2.98 -13.14 9.53
CA ASP A 54 1.95 -13.62 10.46
C ASP A 54 0.63 -13.95 9.72
N LYS A 55 0.47 -15.23 9.39
CA LYS A 55 -0.70 -15.76 8.66
C LYS A 55 -1.99 -15.70 9.48
N ASP A 56 -1.90 -15.71 10.81
CA ASP A 56 -3.07 -15.62 11.67
C ASP A 56 -3.59 -14.19 11.70
N SER A 57 -2.68 -13.21 11.75
CA SER A 57 -3.02 -11.80 11.62
C SER A 57 -3.68 -11.49 10.28
N VAL A 58 -3.25 -12.10 9.16
CA VAL A 58 -3.98 -11.98 7.88
C VAL A 58 -5.45 -12.43 8.02
N THR A 59 -5.75 -13.44 8.85
CA THR A 59 -7.14 -13.91 9.07
C THR A 59 -7.96 -12.90 9.83
N LYS A 60 -7.34 -12.32 10.86
CA LYS A 60 -7.97 -11.32 11.69
C LYS A 60 -8.19 -10.01 10.90
N ALA A 61 -7.23 -9.60 10.06
CA ALA A 61 -7.35 -8.45 9.17
C ALA A 61 -8.57 -8.58 8.25
N ILE A 62 -8.68 -9.69 7.51
CA ILE A 62 -9.81 -9.94 6.60
C ILE A 62 -11.13 -9.85 7.37
N ARG A 63 -11.25 -10.56 8.50
CA ARG A 63 -12.49 -10.58 9.29
C ARG A 63 -12.90 -9.18 9.78
N ILE A 64 -11.95 -8.43 10.34
CA ILE A 64 -12.21 -7.09 10.89
C ILE A 64 -12.59 -6.12 9.77
N LEU A 65 -11.86 -6.13 8.65
CA LEU A 65 -12.09 -5.22 7.54
C LEU A 65 -13.37 -5.54 6.77
N GLU A 66 -13.75 -6.81 6.62
CA GLU A 66 -15.06 -7.20 6.11
C GLU A 66 -16.20 -6.65 6.98
N ASP A 67 -16.05 -6.73 8.30
CA ASP A 67 -17.04 -6.21 9.25
C ASP A 67 -17.12 -4.67 9.23
N VAL A 68 -15.99 -3.98 9.05
CA VAL A 68 -15.95 -2.54 8.78
C VAL A 68 -16.76 -2.22 7.53
N LEU A 69 -16.51 -2.91 6.41
CA LEU A 69 -17.18 -2.61 5.13
C LEU A 69 -18.67 -2.95 5.12
N LYS A 70 -19.15 -3.86 5.98
CA LYS A 70 -20.59 -4.08 6.20
C LYS A 70 -21.26 -2.89 6.88
N ARG A 71 -20.53 -2.16 7.72
CA ARG A 71 -21.04 -1.02 8.49
C ARG A 71 -20.87 0.30 7.74
N ARG A 72 -19.73 0.48 7.07
CA ARG A 72 -19.39 1.70 6.32
C ARG A 72 -18.46 1.34 5.16
N ASP A 73 -18.92 1.61 3.95
CA ASP A 73 -18.07 1.43 2.77
C ASP A 73 -16.99 2.52 2.71
N LEU A 74 -15.73 2.12 2.85
CA LEU A 74 -14.58 3.02 2.92
C LEU A 74 -13.49 2.53 1.97
N GLY A 75 -13.02 3.44 1.12
CA GLY A 75 -11.96 3.15 0.14
C GLY A 75 -10.71 2.55 0.77
N LEU A 76 -10.20 3.17 1.84
CA LEU A 76 -8.98 2.73 2.50
C LEU A 76 -9.13 1.34 3.13
N ALA A 77 -10.22 1.09 3.87
CA ALA A 77 -10.49 -0.21 4.45
C ALA A 77 -10.64 -1.30 3.37
N ARG A 78 -11.27 -0.97 2.25
CA ARG A 78 -11.37 -1.85 1.09
C ARG A 78 -10.02 -2.15 0.45
N ALA A 79 -9.13 -1.16 0.35
CA ALA A 79 -7.79 -1.35 -0.16
C ALA A 79 -6.98 -2.32 0.71
N TYR A 80 -7.00 -2.12 2.03
CA TYR A 80 -6.36 -3.03 2.98
C TYR A 80 -6.97 -4.42 2.96
N LEU A 81 -8.31 -4.55 2.84
CA LEU A 81 -8.97 -5.83 2.70
C LEU A 81 -8.48 -6.59 1.45
N GLY A 82 -8.41 -5.89 0.31
CA GLY A 82 -7.91 -6.47 -0.93
C GLY A 82 -6.45 -6.92 -0.80
N SER A 83 -5.60 -6.10 -0.19
CA SER A 83 -4.22 -6.48 0.11
C SER A 83 -4.12 -7.70 1.03
N SER A 84 -4.94 -7.78 2.10
CA SER A 84 -4.98 -8.94 3.00
C SER A 84 -5.41 -10.22 2.28
N PHE A 85 -6.33 -10.16 1.32
CA PHE A 85 -6.66 -11.31 0.48
C PHE A 85 -5.48 -11.74 -0.40
N LEU A 86 -4.69 -10.81 -0.94
CA LEU A 86 -3.47 -11.16 -1.67
C LEU A 86 -2.39 -11.78 -0.78
N LEU A 87 -2.25 -11.33 0.47
CA LEU A 87 -1.40 -11.98 1.47
C LEU A 87 -1.88 -13.41 1.76
N ARG A 88 -3.20 -13.61 1.89
CA ARG A 88 -3.76 -14.97 2.02
C ARG A 88 -3.41 -15.83 0.81
N ALA A 89 -3.56 -15.30 -0.40
CA ALA A 89 -3.25 -16.02 -1.64
C ALA A 89 -1.76 -16.40 -1.74
N ARG A 90 -0.84 -15.54 -1.26
CA ARG A 90 0.59 -15.85 -1.14
C ARG A 90 0.81 -17.10 -0.29
N ASP A 91 0.15 -17.17 0.86
CA ASP A 91 0.44 -18.13 1.92
C ASP A 91 -0.39 -19.43 1.87
N ASP A 92 -1.47 -19.45 1.08
CA ASP A 92 -2.36 -20.61 0.95
C ASP A 92 -1.65 -21.76 0.22
N TRP A 93 -1.76 -22.99 0.73
CA TRP A 93 -1.15 -24.18 0.13
C TRP A 93 -2.03 -24.78 -0.96
N ASN A 94 -3.34 -24.52 -0.93
CA ASN A 94 -4.31 -25.06 -1.87
C ASN A 94 -4.42 -24.15 -3.12
N PRO A 95 -4.16 -24.64 -4.35
CA PRO A 95 -4.26 -23.84 -5.57
C PRO A 95 -5.63 -23.18 -5.78
N PHE A 96 -6.74 -23.84 -5.41
CA PHE A 96 -8.07 -23.26 -5.54
C PHE A 96 -8.27 -22.10 -4.55
N GLY A 97 -7.78 -22.26 -3.32
CA GLY A 97 -7.80 -21.21 -2.31
C GLY A 97 -6.92 -20.02 -2.71
N LYS A 98 -5.73 -20.28 -3.28
CA LYS A 98 -4.88 -19.23 -3.87
C LYS A 98 -5.63 -18.39 -4.91
N LEU A 99 -6.27 -19.04 -5.88
CA LEU A 99 -6.99 -18.35 -6.95
C LEU A 99 -8.22 -17.59 -6.43
N LEU A 100 -8.96 -18.16 -5.49
CA LEU A 100 -10.12 -17.49 -4.89
C LEU A 100 -9.68 -16.20 -4.18
N ASN A 101 -8.69 -16.31 -3.29
CA ASN A 101 -8.17 -15.16 -2.54
C ASN A 101 -7.51 -14.13 -3.47
N LEU A 102 -6.81 -14.57 -4.52
CA LEU A 102 -6.24 -13.68 -5.54
C LEU A 102 -7.34 -12.83 -6.22
N ASN A 103 -8.41 -13.47 -6.67
CA ASN A 103 -9.51 -12.78 -7.33
C ASN A 103 -10.25 -11.82 -6.38
N GLN A 104 -10.47 -12.22 -5.12
CA GLN A 104 -11.05 -11.34 -4.11
C GLN A 104 -10.15 -10.11 -3.84
N GLY A 105 -8.84 -10.33 -3.74
CA GLY A 105 -7.88 -9.25 -3.54
C GLY A 105 -7.87 -8.25 -4.68
N ILE A 106 -7.89 -8.74 -5.92
CA ILE A 106 -7.97 -7.92 -7.13
C ILE A 106 -9.28 -7.11 -7.17
N ASP A 107 -10.44 -7.74 -6.96
CA ASP A 107 -11.74 -7.05 -6.98
C ASP A 107 -11.78 -5.90 -5.97
N HIS A 108 -11.35 -6.15 -4.73
CA HIS A 108 -11.34 -5.13 -3.70
C HIS A 108 -10.40 -3.97 -4.03
N LEU A 109 -9.18 -4.24 -4.50
CA LEU A 109 -8.22 -3.19 -4.84
C LEU A 109 -8.66 -2.36 -6.04
N ASP A 110 -9.18 -3.00 -7.09
CA ASP A 110 -9.66 -2.29 -8.28
C ASP A 110 -10.86 -1.39 -7.90
N ARG A 111 -11.83 -1.90 -7.13
CA ARG A 111 -12.97 -1.11 -6.63
C ARG A 111 -12.58 0.00 -5.64
N ALA A 112 -11.50 -0.19 -4.87
CA ALA A 112 -11.01 0.85 -3.96
C ALA A 112 -10.52 2.06 -4.75
N VAL A 113 -9.72 1.84 -5.81
CA VAL A 113 -9.23 2.92 -6.68
C VAL A 113 -10.34 3.49 -7.56
N GLU A 114 -11.23 2.66 -8.12
CA GLU A 114 -12.36 3.16 -8.92
C GLU A 114 -13.27 4.11 -8.13
N GLY A 115 -13.53 3.81 -6.85
CA GLY A 115 -14.33 4.66 -5.98
C GLY A 115 -13.58 5.88 -5.43
N ASN A 116 -12.25 5.87 -5.45
CA ASN A 116 -11.40 6.89 -4.82
C ASN A 116 -10.15 7.17 -5.69
N PRO A 117 -10.32 7.63 -6.94
CA PRO A 117 -9.24 7.69 -7.91
C PRO A 117 -8.12 8.68 -7.55
N ASP A 118 -8.43 9.68 -6.71
CA ASP A 118 -7.48 10.70 -6.26
C ASP A 118 -6.81 10.36 -4.92
N ASP A 119 -7.21 9.26 -4.27
CA ASP A 119 -6.60 8.81 -3.03
C ASP A 119 -5.28 8.08 -3.32
N ILE A 120 -4.18 8.79 -3.10
CA ILE A 120 -2.83 8.30 -3.36
C ILE A 120 -2.47 7.13 -2.46
N LEU A 121 -2.96 7.08 -1.21
CA LEU A 121 -2.64 5.98 -0.31
C LEU A 121 -3.25 4.67 -0.82
N ILE A 122 -4.48 4.71 -1.33
CA ILE A 122 -5.12 3.54 -1.94
C ILE A 122 -4.33 3.06 -3.16
N ARG A 123 -3.83 3.99 -4.00
CA ARG A 123 -2.96 3.64 -5.13
C ARG A 123 -1.64 3.03 -4.68
N VAL A 124 -1.02 3.54 -3.61
CA VAL A 124 0.20 2.96 -3.04
C VAL A 124 -0.03 1.52 -2.60
N ILE A 125 -1.15 1.24 -1.93
CA ILE A 125 -1.50 -0.13 -1.49
C ILE A 125 -1.65 -1.04 -2.73
N ARG A 126 -2.44 -0.62 -3.73
CA ARG A 126 -2.65 -1.43 -4.94
C ARG A 126 -1.36 -1.65 -5.72
N ALA A 127 -0.56 -0.61 -5.92
CA ALA A 127 0.70 -0.70 -6.67
C ALA A 127 1.67 -1.70 -6.05
N ASN A 128 1.86 -1.62 -4.72
CA ASN A 128 2.73 -2.54 -4.00
C ASN A 128 2.19 -3.98 -4.02
N ALA A 129 0.88 -4.16 -3.85
CA ALA A 129 0.30 -5.49 -3.88
C ALA A 129 0.39 -6.13 -5.28
N TYR A 130 0.08 -5.37 -6.35
CA TYR A 130 0.11 -5.85 -7.73
C TYR A 130 1.52 -6.08 -8.27
N ALA A 131 2.53 -5.33 -7.79
CA ALA A 131 3.93 -5.56 -8.13
C ALA A 131 4.42 -6.99 -7.78
N ASN A 132 3.76 -7.65 -6.82
CA ASN A 132 4.10 -8.99 -6.35
C ASN A 132 3.27 -10.11 -7.00
N ILE A 133 2.29 -9.77 -7.83
CA ILE A 133 1.47 -10.76 -8.55
C ILE A 133 2.27 -11.31 -9.74
N PRO A 134 2.21 -12.62 -10.03
CA PRO A 134 2.85 -13.19 -11.22
C PRO A 134 2.42 -12.49 -12.52
N ALA A 135 3.40 -12.23 -13.40
CA ALA A 135 3.20 -11.38 -14.58
C ALA A 135 2.07 -11.83 -15.51
N PHE A 136 1.81 -13.15 -15.61
CA PHE A 136 0.75 -13.69 -16.47
C PHE A 136 -0.68 -13.31 -16.03
N PHE A 137 -0.87 -12.72 -14.85
CA PHE A 137 -2.15 -12.12 -14.43
C PHE A 137 -2.34 -10.67 -14.91
N GLY A 138 -1.34 -10.07 -15.57
CA GLY A 138 -1.46 -8.74 -16.19
C GLY A 138 -1.57 -7.57 -15.20
N LYS A 139 -1.17 -7.75 -13.94
CA LYS A 139 -1.25 -6.71 -12.90
C LYS A 139 0.00 -5.83 -12.78
N LEU A 140 1.10 -6.21 -13.45
CA LEU A 140 2.35 -5.43 -13.45
C LEU A 140 2.17 -4.04 -14.09
N ASP A 141 1.49 -3.96 -15.25
CA ASP A 141 1.23 -2.68 -15.92
C ASP A 141 0.37 -1.73 -15.06
N VAL A 142 -0.58 -2.29 -14.30
CA VAL A 142 -1.41 -1.51 -13.37
C VAL A 142 -0.56 -0.97 -12.22
N ALA A 143 0.35 -1.78 -11.66
CA ALA A 143 1.27 -1.33 -10.63
C ALA A 143 2.19 -0.21 -11.14
N ILE A 144 2.73 -0.35 -12.36
CA ILE A 144 3.52 0.69 -13.02
C ILE A 144 2.72 1.98 -13.16
N SER A 145 1.49 1.90 -13.69
CA SER A 145 0.63 3.07 -13.87
C SER A 145 0.32 3.78 -12.54
N ASP A 146 0.06 3.03 -11.46
CA ASP A 146 -0.15 3.63 -10.15
C ASP A 146 1.13 4.32 -9.64
N PHE A 147 2.31 3.69 -9.78
CA PHE A 147 3.57 4.33 -9.39
C PHE A 147 3.92 5.57 -10.22
N GLU A 148 3.59 5.62 -11.51
CA GLU A 148 3.74 6.82 -12.33
C GLU A 148 2.87 7.97 -11.78
N ILE A 149 1.63 7.68 -11.39
CA ILE A 149 0.73 8.65 -10.77
C ILE A 149 1.28 9.10 -9.43
N ILE A 150 1.74 8.16 -8.59
CA ILE A 150 2.33 8.46 -7.28
C ILE A 150 3.52 9.40 -7.45
N VAL A 151 4.50 9.07 -8.30
CA VAL A 151 5.68 9.92 -8.52
C VAL A 151 5.30 11.31 -9.02
N ARG A 152 4.33 11.41 -9.93
CA ARG A 152 3.85 12.72 -10.42
C ARG A 152 3.28 13.56 -9.28
N VAL A 153 2.39 12.99 -8.47
CA VAL A 153 1.72 13.71 -7.38
C VAL A 153 2.69 14.09 -6.27
N LEU A 154 3.62 13.20 -5.90
CA LEU A 154 4.66 13.51 -4.92
C LEU A 154 5.52 14.71 -5.36
N ALA A 155 5.82 14.82 -6.65
CA ALA A 155 6.58 15.94 -7.21
C ALA A 155 5.75 17.24 -7.24
N GLU A 156 4.48 17.17 -7.64
CA GLU A 156 3.56 18.33 -7.70
C GLU A 156 3.28 18.94 -6.32
N GLU A 157 3.13 18.09 -5.29
CA GLU A 157 2.91 18.51 -3.90
C GLU A 157 4.20 18.95 -3.18
N GLY A 158 5.37 18.82 -3.83
CA GLY A 158 6.65 19.19 -3.25
C GLY A 158 7.01 18.36 -2.01
N LEU A 159 6.59 17.10 -1.96
CA LEU A 159 6.92 16.18 -0.87
C LEU A 159 8.42 15.85 -0.85
N SER A 160 8.91 15.41 0.31
CA SER A 160 10.35 15.23 0.54
C SER A 160 11.00 14.37 -0.53
N ILE A 161 12.25 14.72 -0.86
CA ILE A 161 13.02 13.99 -1.86
C ILE A 161 13.09 12.49 -1.54
N GLU A 162 13.22 12.14 -0.26
CA GLU A 162 13.28 10.76 0.22
C GLU A 162 12.08 9.90 -0.20
N ILE A 163 10.86 10.43 -0.10
CA ILE A 163 9.65 9.70 -0.52
C ILE A 163 9.66 9.50 -2.04
N GLN A 164 10.12 10.50 -2.79
CA GLN A 164 10.24 10.42 -4.25
C GLN A 164 11.32 9.41 -4.67
N LEU A 165 12.44 9.30 -3.94
CA LEU A 165 13.51 8.34 -4.22
C LEU A 165 12.98 6.90 -4.21
N ASN A 166 12.22 6.53 -3.18
CA ASN A 166 11.67 5.18 -3.05
C ASN A 166 10.65 4.85 -4.15
N ALA A 167 9.75 5.78 -4.47
CA ALA A 167 8.76 5.59 -5.52
C ALA A 167 9.42 5.46 -6.91
N ARG A 168 10.48 6.23 -7.18
CA ARG A 168 11.23 6.15 -8.44
C ARG A 168 12.10 4.91 -8.55
N LEU A 169 12.74 4.46 -7.46
CA LEU A 169 13.41 3.15 -7.42
C LEU A 169 12.42 2.03 -7.77
N LYS A 170 11.19 2.09 -7.25
CA LYS A 170 10.14 1.12 -7.62
C LYS A 170 9.82 1.17 -9.11
N LEU A 171 9.72 2.35 -9.72
CA LEU A 171 9.53 2.45 -11.17
C LEU A 171 10.69 1.85 -11.96
N VAL A 172 11.95 2.07 -11.55
CA VAL A 172 13.12 1.42 -12.19
C VAL A 172 12.95 -0.10 -12.18
N GLN A 173 12.70 -0.68 -11.00
CA GLN A 173 12.53 -2.13 -10.83
C GLN A 173 11.38 -2.69 -11.66
N LEU A 174 10.22 -2.01 -11.65
CA LEU A 174 9.05 -2.48 -12.37
C LEU A 174 9.22 -2.34 -13.89
N TYR A 175 9.85 -1.27 -14.36
CA TYR A 175 10.13 -1.10 -15.78
C TYR A 175 11.16 -2.09 -16.31
N MET A 176 12.23 -2.37 -15.56
CA MET A 176 13.19 -3.43 -15.92
C MET A 176 12.48 -4.79 -16.02
N ARG A 177 11.66 -5.14 -15.02
CA ARG A 177 10.84 -6.38 -15.05
C ARG A 177 9.86 -6.45 -16.22
N ASN A 178 9.38 -5.31 -16.72
CA ASN A 178 8.48 -5.21 -17.87
C ASN A 178 9.21 -5.06 -19.22
N GLY A 179 10.55 -5.10 -19.23
CA GLY A 179 11.36 -4.91 -20.44
C GLY A 179 11.37 -3.49 -21.02
N MET A 180 10.93 -2.49 -20.24
CA MET A 180 10.86 -1.08 -20.65
C MET A 180 12.11 -0.31 -20.20
N ASN A 181 13.28 -0.76 -20.66
CA ASN A 181 14.58 -0.29 -20.16
C ASN A 181 14.79 1.23 -20.31
N ASP A 182 14.30 1.84 -21.40
CA ASP A 182 14.39 3.29 -21.61
C ASP A 182 13.63 4.09 -20.53
N LYS A 183 12.46 3.58 -20.11
CA LYS A 183 11.68 4.20 -19.03
C LYS A 183 12.36 4.00 -17.68
N ALA A 184 12.94 2.82 -17.43
CA ALA A 184 13.75 2.59 -16.24
C ALA A 184 14.94 3.57 -16.18
N ALA A 185 15.67 3.73 -17.28
CA ALA A 185 16.79 4.66 -17.38
C ALA A 185 16.37 6.12 -17.10
N THR A 186 15.19 6.54 -17.56
CA THR A 186 14.66 7.88 -17.27
C THR A 186 14.51 8.12 -15.76
N HIS A 187 14.01 7.14 -15.00
CA HIS A 187 13.90 7.27 -13.55
C HIS A 187 15.26 7.18 -12.85
N TYR A 188 16.17 6.36 -13.36
CA TYR A 188 17.53 6.26 -12.83
C TYR A 188 18.34 7.54 -13.01
N GLU A 189 18.28 8.19 -14.17
CA GLU A 189 18.97 9.48 -14.36
C GLU A 189 18.45 10.55 -13.40
N TRP A 190 17.13 10.59 -13.17
CA TRP A 190 16.58 11.49 -12.15
C TRP A 190 17.14 11.19 -10.75
N LEU A 191 17.30 9.90 -10.38
CA LEU A 191 17.90 9.51 -9.10
C LEU A 191 19.35 9.97 -8.99
N LYS A 192 20.15 9.81 -10.05
CA LYS A 192 21.54 10.29 -10.11
C LYS A 192 21.66 11.80 -10.00
N GLU A 193 20.80 12.55 -10.66
CA GLU A 193 20.82 14.01 -10.63
C GLU A 193 20.45 14.58 -9.26
N ASN A 194 19.49 13.95 -8.55
CA ASN A 194 18.91 14.51 -7.35
C ASN A 194 19.48 13.92 -6.05
N ALA A 195 20.00 12.69 -6.07
CA ALA A 195 20.59 12.03 -4.91
C ALA A 195 21.61 10.95 -5.32
N PRO A 196 22.75 11.32 -5.93
CA PRO A 196 23.69 10.38 -6.54
C PRO A 196 24.21 9.31 -5.57
N ASP A 197 24.47 9.69 -4.33
CA ASP A 197 25.02 8.79 -3.30
C ASP A 197 23.93 8.08 -2.46
N SER A 198 22.66 8.21 -2.84
CA SER A 198 21.57 7.55 -2.12
C SER A 198 21.54 6.05 -2.37
N GLN A 199 21.07 5.30 -1.37
CA GLN A 199 20.85 3.85 -1.51
C GLN A 199 19.92 3.54 -2.69
N ALA A 200 18.90 4.38 -2.93
CA ALA A 200 17.99 4.22 -4.05
C ALA A 200 18.69 4.33 -5.41
N THR A 201 19.62 5.28 -5.57
CA THR A 201 20.42 5.42 -6.80
C THR A 201 21.33 4.22 -7.01
N ILE A 202 22.00 3.75 -5.95
CA ILE A 202 22.88 2.58 -6.02
C ILE A 202 22.08 1.34 -6.46
N MET A 203 20.96 1.05 -5.78
CA MET A 203 20.10 -0.09 -6.10
C MET A 203 19.51 0.00 -7.51
N ALA A 204 19.16 1.20 -7.98
CA ALA A 204 18.67 1.40 -9.34
C ALA A 204 19.75 1.08 -10.38
N GLY A 205 21.00 1.51 -10.15
CA GLY A 205 22.12 1.19 -11.03
C GLY A 205 22.36 -0.32 -11.14
N GLU A 206 22.40 -1.02 -10.00
CA GLU A 206 22.52 -2.48 -9.96
C GLU A 206 21.39 -3.20 -10.72
N GLU A 207 20.17 -2.66 -10.68
CA GLU A 207 19.04 -3.24 -11.39
C GLU A 207 19.16 -3.09 -12.92
N LEU A 208 19.76 -1.99 -13.41
CA LEU A 208 19.98 -1.76 -14.85
C LEU A 208 21.10 -2.64 -15.44
N GLU A 209 22.02 -3.13 -14.61
CA GLU A 209 23.15 -3.97 -15.03
C GLU A 209 22.81 -5.47 -15.14
N ARG A 210 21.64 -5.89 -14.63
CA ARG A 210 21.14 -7.27 -14.66
C ARG A 210 20.50 -7.63 -16.00
#